data_AF-A0AAN9GG67-F1
#
_entry.id   AF-A0AAN9GG67-F1
#
_cell.length_a   1.000
_cell.length_b   1.000
_cell.length_c   1.000
_cell.angle_alpha   90.00
_cell.angle_beta   90.00
_cell.angle_gamma   90.00
#
_symmetry.space_group_name_H-M   'P 1'
#
loop_
_entity.id
_entity.type
_entity.pdbx_description
1 polymer ?
#
loop_
_entity_poly.entity_id
_entity_poly.type
_entity_poly.pdbx_seq_one_letter_code
_entity_poly.pdbx_strand_id
1 'polypeptide(L)'
;MSVSRVLCAVTALCVVVSVLHVQVATATTDPVAANCGPLCREYNQVATECGVMRNCYDYAYNDTDTFTRCLEPCWDLSGPCFGLCATNFDSNFDKCLQQCEGDDDYDCVSTCFDDTFIQQRDSKLTLPSPDIGPFVQDA
;
A
#
# COMPACT_ATOMS: atom_id res chain seq x y z
N MET A 1 31.00 6.15 -58.80
CA MET A 1 30.06 5.02 -58.63
C MET A 1 29.75 4.91 -57.15
N SER A 2 28.46 4.83 -56.84
CA SER A 2 27.86 5.06 -55.53
C SER A 2 28.20 3.99 -54.50
N VAL A 3 28.62 4.42 -53.31
CA VAL A 3 28.50 3.62 -52.07
C VAL A 3 27.67 4.46 -51.11
N SER A 4 26.36 4.35 -51.31
CA SER A 4 25.33 4.97 -50.48
C SER A 4 24.59 3.82 -49.80
N ARG A 5 24.35 3.99 -48.49
CA ARG A 5 23.20 3.43 -47.76
C ARG A 5 23.22 1.94 -47.43
N VAL A 6 24.08 1.51 -46.53
CA VAL A 6 23.74 0.39 -45.65
C VAL A 6 24.34 0.67 -44.28
N LEU A 7 23.57 0.45 -43.21
CA LEU A 7 23.95 0.55 -41.78
C LEU A 7 23.57 1.85 -41.04
N CYS A 8 22.47 2.50 -41.40
CA CYS A 8 21.65 3.29 -40.46
C CYS A 8 20.46 2.45 -39.97
N ALA A 9 20.71 1.26 -39.41
CA ALA A 9 19.67 0.34 -38.97
C ALA A 9 19.93 -0.20 -37.55
N VAL A 10 20.50 0.63 -36.66
CA VAL A 10 20.73 0.29 -35.24
C VAL A 10 19.93 1.19 -34.29
N THR A 11 19.18 2.17 -34.80
CA THR A 11 18.66 3.29 -33.98
C THR A 11 17.14 3.46 -33.92
N ALA A 12 16.34 2.43 -34.20
CA ALA A 12 14.87 2.62 -34.20
C ALA A 12 14.02 1.39 -33.82
N LEU A 13 14.58 0.42 -33.08
CA LEU A 13 13.80 -0.71 -32.57
C LEU A 13 14.06 -1.02 -31.08
N CYS A 14 14.50 -0.04 -30.29
CA CYS A 14 14.19 0.00 -28.86
C CYS A 14 12.89 0.80 -28.67
N VAL A 15 11.88 0.41 -29.45
CA VAL A 15 10.50 0.85 -29.30
C VAL A 15 10.06 0.34 -27.95
N VAL A 16 10.07 1.22 -26.97
CA VAL A 16 8.91 1.41 -26.10
C VAL A 16 8.42 0.08 -25.50
N VAL A 17 9.32 -0.70 -24.90
CA VAL A 17 8.97 -1.44 -23.68
C VAL A 17 8.98 -0.42 -22.54
N SER A 18 8.22 0.66 -22.75
CA SER A 18 7.67 1.44 -21.67
C SER A 18 6.72 0.46 -21.01
N VAL A 19 7.25 -0.17 -19.97
CA VAL A 19 6.50 -0.89 -18.97
C VAL A 19 5.53 0.12 -18.38
N LEU A 20 4.43 0.35 -19.10
CA LEU A 20 3.16 0.80 -18.57
C LEU A 20 2.80 -0.28 -17.57
N HIS A 21 3.35 -0.14 -16.37
CA HIS A 21 2.72 -0.61 -15.17
C HIS A 21 1.38 0.11 -15.17
N VAL A 22 0.39 -0.51 -15.82
CA VAL A 22 -1.01 -0.24 -15.55
C VAL A 22 -1.13 -0.65 -14.09
N GLN A 23 -0.87 0.30 -13.19
CA GLN A 23 -1.31 0.20 -11.83
C GLN A 23 -2.82 0.22 -11.96
N VAL A 24 -3.39 -0.98 -12.06
CA VAL A 24 -4.81 -1.17 -11.84
C VAL A 24 -4.97 -0.79 -10.38
N ALA A 25 -5.17 0.50 -10.14
CA ALA A 25 -5.74 0.97 -8.90
C ALA A 25 -7.08 0.25 -8.84
N THR A 26 -7.14 -0.84 -8.08
CA THR A 26 -8.39 -1.45 -7.69
C THR A 26 -9.11 -0.38 -6.90
N ALA A 27 -9.94 0.40 -7.61
CA ALA A 27 -10.81 1.38 -7.02
C ALA A 27 -11.77 0.60 -6.12
N THR A 28 -11.41 0.51 -4.85
CA THR A 28 -12.29 -0.03 -3.82
C THR A 28 -13.44 0.95 -3.67
N THR A 29 -14.67 0.43 -3.58
CA THR A 29 -15.85 1.26 -3.29
C THR A 29 -15.88 1.70 -1.82
N ASP A 30 -14.95 1.18 -1.01
CA ASP A 30 -14.76 1.60 0.37
C ASP A 30 -13.80 2.82 0.43
N PRO A 31 -14.32 4.03 0.72
CA PRO A 31 -13.50 5.23 0.78
C PRO A 31 -12.44 5.18 1.89
N VAL A 32 -12.69 4.44 2.97
CA VAL A 32 -11.71 4.28 4.06
C VAL A 32 -10.54 3.46 3.54
N ALA A 33 -10.81 2.32 2.91
CA ALA A 33 -9.75 1.49 2.33
C ALA A 33 -8.95 2.24 1.24
N ALA A 34 -9.61 3.07 0.42
CA ALA A 34 -8.96 3.84 -0.63
C ALA A 34 -7.96 4.87 -0.08
N ASN A 35 -8.32 5.59 0.99
CA ASN A 35 -7.49 6.65 1.57
C ASN A 35 -6.48 6.11 2.60
N CYS A 36 -6.87 5.15 3.43
CA CYS A 36 -6.00 4.60 4.46
C CYS A 36 -4.92 3.67 3.88
N GLY A 37 -5.20 2.98 2.77
CA GLY A 37 -4.28 2.03 2.14
C GLY A 37 -2.91 2.63 1.83
N PRO A 38 -2.84 3.74 1.05
CA PRO A 38 -1.58 4.43 0.76
C PRO A 38 -0.86 4.94 2.02
N LEU A 39 -1.60 5.48 2.99
CA LEU A 39 -1.06 6.09 4.21
C LEU A 39 -0.52 5.07 5.22
N CYS A 40 -1.02 3.84 5.18
CA CYS A 40 -0.60 2.72 6.01
C CYS A 40 0.33 1.73 5.28
N ARG A 41 0.96 2.14 4.17
CA ARG A 41 1.81 1.27 3.35
C ARG A 41 2.95 0.62 4.13
N GLU A 42 3.63 1.36 5.01
CA GLU A 42 4.75 0.84 5.80
C GLU A 42 4.30 -0.28 6.76
N TYR A 43 3.13 -0.11 7.39
CA TYR A 43 2.55 -1.12 8.27
C TYR A 43 2.14 -2.38 7.48
N ASN A 44 1.59 -2.21 6.27
CA ASN A 44 1.31 -3.33 5.37
C ASN A 44 2.58 -4.04 4.90
N GLN A 45 3.67 -3.30 4.69
CA GLN A 45 4.95 -3.89 4.34
C GLN A 45 5.47 -4.76 5.48
N VAL A 46 5.41 -4.28 6.73
CA VAL A 46 5.81 -5.07 7.91
C VAL A 46 4.96 -6.34 8.06
N ALA A 47 3.65 -6.24 7.86
CA ALA A 47 2.75 -7.40 7.85
C ALA A 47 3.13 -8.42 6.75
N THR A 48 3.49 -7.92 5.56
CA THR A 48 3.95 -8.76 4.44
C THR A 48 5.27 -9.44 4.76
N GLU A 49 6.24 -8.71 5.29
CA GLU A 49 7.56 -9.24 5.69
C GLU A 49 7.41 -10.32 6.77
N CYS A 50 6.53 -10.12 7.75
CA CYS A 50 6.16 -11.16 8.72
C CYS A 50 5.65 -12.43 8.04
N GLY A 51 4.74 -12.30 7.07
CA GLY A 51 4.21 -13.45 6.32
C GLY A 51 5.28 -14.19 5.52
N VAL A 52 6.21 -13.45 4.92
CA VAL A 52 7.37 -14.01 4.19
C VAL A 52 8.28 -14.77 5.14
N MET A 53 8.68 -14.18 6.25
CA MET A 53 9.62 -14.81 7.19
C MET A 53 9.01 -16.04 7.90
N ARG A 54 7.69 -16.10 8.03
CA ARG A 54 6.96 -17.27 8.56
C ARG A 54 6.64 -18.33 7.49
N ASN A 55 7.05 -18.11 6.23
CA ASN A 55 6.73 -18.94 5.07
C ASN A 55 5.21 -19.16 4.87
N CYS A 56 4.38 -18.20 5.27
CA CYS A 56 2.92 -18.36 5.18
C CYS A 56 2.44 -18.52 3.74
N TYR A 57 3.11 -17.88 2.78
CA TYR A 57 2.72 -17.89 1.37
C TYR A 57 2.89 -19.27 0.69
N ASP A 58 3.58 -20.22 1.31
CA ASP A 58 3.71 -21.60 0.81
C ASP A 58 2.36 -22.35 0.84
N TYR A 59 1.45 -21.94 1.72
CA TYR A 59 0.12 -22.55 1.87
C TYR A 59 -0.94 -21.94 0.93
N ALA A 60 -0.67 -20.77 0.33
CA ALA A 60 -1.66 -19.94 -0.35
C ALA A 60 -2.46 -20.65 -1.45
N TYR A 61 -1.87 -21.63 -2.13
CA TYR A 61 -2.49 -22.36 -3.24
C TYR A 61 -3.18 -23.66 -2.83
N ASN A 62 -2.76 -24.27 -1.71
CA ASN A 62 -3.11 -25.65 -1.39
C ASN A 62 -3.96 -25.78 -0.11
N ASP A 63 -3.89 -24.81 0.79
CA ASP A 63 -4.60 -24.84 2.07
C ASP A 63 -4.88 -23.40 2.54
N THR A 64 -6.05 -22.89 2.16
CA THR A 64 -6.49 -21.53 2.50
C THR A 64 -6.63 -21.33 4.01
N ASP A 65 -7.05 -22.35 4.76
CA ASP A 65 -7.24 -22.23 6.21
C ASP A 65 -5.90 -22.13 6.95
N THR A 66 -4.91 -22.91 6.53
CA THR A 66 -3.53 -22.82 7.07
C THR A 66 -2.86 -21.52 6.62
N PHE A 67 -3.06 -21.09 5.38
CA PHE A 67 -2.61 -19.79 4.89
C PHE A 67 -3.14 -18.63 5.75
N THR A 68 -4.46 -18.58 5.97
CA THR A 68 -5.11 -17.54 6.76
C THR A 68 -4.64 -17.55 8.21
N ARG A 69 -4.61 -18.72 8.87
CA ARG A 69 -4.13 -18.83 10.26
C ARG A 69 -2.66 -18.46 10.42
N CYS A 70 -1.84 -18.73 9.40
CA CYS A 70 -0.44 -18.33 9.43
C CYS A 70 -0.27 -16.81 9.32
N LEU A 71 -1.07 -16.15 8.47
CA LEU A 71 -1.01 -14.70 8.24
C LEU A 71 -1.73 -13.86 9.29
N GLU A 72 -2.73 -14.40 9.98
CA GLU A 72 -3.51 -13.68 11.02
C GLU A 72 -2.64 -12.85 11.99
N PRO A 73 -1.62 -13.43 12.67
CA PRO A 73 -0.74 -12.66 13.56
C PRO A 73 0.15 -11.64 12.82
N CYS A 74 0.35 -11.77 11.51
CA CYS A 74 1.04 -10.77 10.72
C CYS A 74 0.12 -9.61 10.32
N TRP A 75 -1.17 -9.87 10.08
CA TRP A 75 -2.16 -8.83 9.82
C TRP A 75 -2.41 -7.94 11.04
N ASP A 76 -2.24 -8.48 12.25
CA ASP A 76 -2.26 -7.68 13.48
C ASP A 76 -1.20 -6.56 13.49
N LEU A 77 -0.13 -6.68 12.70
CA LEU A 77 0.89 -5.65 12.57
C LEU A 77 0.39 -4.45 11.75
N SER A 78 -0.53 -4.65 10.79
CA SER A 78 -1.13 -3.55 10.03
C SER A 78 -2.39 -2.97 10.68
N GLY A 79 -3.06 -3.76 11.52
CA GLY A 79 -4.28 -3.39 12.23
C GLY A 79 -4.26 -2.01 12.91
N PRO A 80 -3.24 -1.65 13.70
CA PRO A 80 -3.20 -0.37 14.41
C PRO A 80 -3.30 0.86 13.50
N CYS A 81 -2.63 0.85 12.33
CA CYS A 81 -2.67 1.98 11.41
C CYS A 81 -4.05 2.11 10.74
N PHE A 82 -4.59 1.01 10.22
CA PHE A 82 -5.91 1.00 9.60
C PHE A 82 -7.02 1.31 10.61
N GLY A 83 -6.93 0.77 11.82
CA GLY A 83 -7.86 1.05 12.90
C GLY A 83 -7.84 2.53 13.30
N LEU A 84 -6.65 3.14 13.41
CA LEU A 84 -6.54 4.57 13.68
C LEU A 84 -7.15 5.39 12.54
N CYS A 85 -6.86 5.05 11.29
CA CYS A 85 -7.37 5.76 10.12
C CYS A 85 -8.90 5.67 10.04
N ALA A 86 -9.44 4.45 10.10
CA ALA A 86 -10.89 4.21 10.04
C ALA A 86 -11.64 4.90 11.18
N THR A 87 -11.10 4.86 12.41
CA THR A 87 -11.74 5.49 13.57
C THR A 87 -11.79 7.02 13.48
N ASN A 88 -10.82 7.64 12.80
CA ASN A 88 -10.73 9.09 12.68
C ASN A 88 -11.09 9.60 11.27
N PHE A 89 -11.53 8.71 10.37
CA PHE A 89 -11.74 9.03 8.96
C PHE A 89 -12.73 10.18 8.79
N ASP A 90 -13.97 10.01 9.26
CA ASP A 90 -15.03 11.01 9.13
C ASP A 90 -14.62 12.34 9.77
N SER A 91 -14.06 12.30 10.99
CA SER A 91 -13.65 13.53 11.70
C SER A 91 -12.52 14.28 10.99
N ASN A 92 -11.53 13.59 10.44
CA ASN A 92 -10.44 14.23 9.71
C ASN A 92 -10.93 14.75 8.36
N PHE A 93 -11.78 13.98 7.68
CA PHE A 93 -12.35 14.34 6.39
C PHE A 93 -13.26 15.57 6.51
N ASP A 94 -14.19 15.61 7.46
CA ASP A 94 -15.05 16.76 7.71
C ASP A 94 -14.27 18.02 8.06
N LYS A 95 -13.21 17.89 8.88
CA LYS A 95 -12.31 19.00 9.20
C LYS A 95 -11.64 19.54 7.94
N CYS A 96 -11.18 18.66 7.05
CA CYS A 96 -10.53 19.06 5.80
C CYS A 96 -11.50 19.65 4.78
N LEU A 97 -12.74 19.13 4.71
CA LEU A 97 -13.81 19.75 3.92
C LEU A 97 -14.09 21.19 4.36
N GLN A 98 -14.17 21.44 5.67
CA GLN A 98 -14.36 22.80 6.19
C GLN A 98 -13.15 23.70 5.93
N GLN A 99 -11.93 23.17 6.06
CA GLN A 99 -10.71 23.94 5.84
C GLN A 99 -10.52 24.33 4.37
N CYS A 100 -10.95 23.46 3.45
CA CYS A 100 -10.92 23.68 2.01
C CYS A 100 -12.22 24.32 1.48
N GLU A 101 -13.11 24.81 2.35
CA GLU A 101 -14.35 25.45 1.94
C GLU A 101 -14.05 26.70 1.09
N GLY A 102 -14.50 26.69 -0.16
CA GLY A 102 -14.24 27.75 -1.15
C GLY A 102 -13.11 27.42 -2.14
N ASP A 103 -12.43 26.30 -1.97
CA ASP A 103 -11.57 25.69 -2.98
C ASP A 103 -12.36 24.55 -3.65
N ASP A 104 -12.63 24.66 -4.95
CA ASP A 104 -13.30 23.59 -5.73
C ASP A 104 -12.35 22.40 -6.03
N ASP A 105 -11.17 22.40 -5.41
CA ASP A 105 -10.10 21.44 -5.67
C ASP A 105 -10.13 20.27 -4.69
N TYR A 106 -10.39 19.08 -5.21
CA TYR A 106 -10.31 17.82 -4.46
C TYR A 106 -8.90 17.59 -3.89
N ASP A 107 -7.86 18.15 -4.52
CA ASP A 107 -6.48 18.02 -4.05
C ASP A 107 -6.27 18.69 -2.69
N CYS A 108 -7.01 19.77 -2.38
CA CYS A 108 -6.94 20.41 -1.06
C CYS A 108 -7.39 19.46 0.05
N VAL A 109 -8.56 18.83 -0.14
CA VAL A 109 -9.15 17.92 0.86
C VAL A 109 -8.28 16.68 1.05
N SER A 110 -7.80 16.10 -0.07
CA SER A 110 -6.92 14.93 -0.03
C SER A 110 -5.60 15.23 0.69
N THR A 111 -4.93 16.33 0.34
CA THR A 111 -3.65 16.71 0.97
C THR A 111 -3.83 17.01 2.45
N CYS A 112 -4.90 17.75 2.82
CA CYS A 112 -5.22 18.02 4.21
C CYS A 112 -5.48 16.73 5.01
N PHE A 113 -6.19 15.77 4.42
CA PHE A 113 -6.49 14.50 5.06
C PHE A 113 -5.20 13.71 5.31
N ASP A 114 -4.35 13.58 4.29
CA ASP A 114 -3.07 12.87 4.35
C ASP A 114 -2.18 13.47 5.46
N ASP A 115 -1.98 14.78 5.45
CA ASP A 115 -1.14 15.48 6.44
C ASP A 115 -1.69 15.33 7.85
N THR A 116 -3.01 15.47 8.02
CA THR A 116 -3.68 15.33 9.32
C THR A 116 -3.51 13.92 9.85
N PHE A 117 -3.70 12.90 9.01
CA PHE A 117 -3.58 11.51 9.42
C PHE A 117 -2.12 11.14 9.71
N ILE A 118 -1.15 11.56 8.89
CA ILE A 118 0.28 11.31 9.12
C ILE A 118 0.71 11.84 10.49
N GLN A 119 0.31 13.07 10.83
CA GLN A 119 0.60 13.65 12.16
C GLN A 119 -0.02 12.83 13.31
N GLN A 120 -1.25 12.33 13.13
CA GLN A 120 -1.90 11.48 14.14
C GLN A 120 -1.22 10.13 14.26
N ARG A 121 -0.85 9.50 13.15
CA ARG A 121 -0.14 8.23 13.10
C ARG A 121 1.20 8.34 13.81
N ASP A 122 2.02 9.33 13.46
CA ASP A 122 3.37 9.46 13.98
C ASP A 122 3.40 9.88 15.46
N SER A 123 2.32 10.49 15.97
CA SER A 123 2.19 10.84 17.39
C SER A 123 1.61 9.72 18.27
N LYS A 124 0.90 8.75 17.68
CA LYS A 124 0.19 7.70 18.43
C LYS A 124 0.76 6.31 18.23
N LEU A 125 1.42 6.07 17.10
CA LEU A 125 1.88 4.76 16.69
C LEU A 125 3.39 4.78 16.50
N THR A 126 3.99 3.64 16.77
CA THR A 126 5.36 3.34 16.40
C THR A 126 5.30 2.19 15.44
N LEU A 127 6.06 2.27 14.34
CA LEU A 127 6.12 1.19 13.37
C LEU A 127 6.55 -0.10 14.10
N PRO A 128 5.78 -1.19 14.03
CA PRO A 128 6.15 -2.42 14.70
C PRO A 128 7.45 -2.96 14.09
N SER A 129 8.36 -3.41 14.95
CA SER A 129 9.48 -4.24 14.49
C SER A 129 8.92 -5.60 14.10
N PRO A 130 9.34 -6.19 12.97
CA PRO A 130 8.90 -7.52 12.56
C PRO A 130 9.55 -8.63 13.41
N ASP A 131 9.82 -8.38 14.70
CA ASP A 131 10.56 -9.29 15.57
C ASP A 131 9.70 -10.53 15.85
N ILE A 132 9.98 -11.60 15.12
CA ILE A 132 9.21 -12.82 15.15
C ILE A 132 9.78 -13.68 16.28
N GLY A 133 9.04 -13.76 17.39
CA GLY A 133 9.23 -14.88 18.31
C GLY A 133 9.12 -16.22 17.55
N PRO A 134 9.72 -17.30 18.07
CA PRO A 134 9.72 -18.59 17.39
C PRO A 134 8.29 -19.02 17.07
N PHE A 135 8.01 -19.31 15.80
CA PHE A 135 6.77 -19.94 15.37
C PHE A 135 6.77 -21.36 15.92
N VAL A 136 6.05 -21.59 17.02
CA VAL A 136 5.82 -22.96 17.49
C VAL A 136 4.78 -23.56 16.55
N GLN A 137 5.24 -24.40 15.63
CA GLN A 137 4.36 -25.29 14.87
C GLN A 137 3.85 -26.35 15.85
N ASP A 138 2.73 -26.08 16.51
CA ASP A 138 2.01 -27.13 17.21
C ASP A 138 1.42 -28.06 16.14
N ALA A 139 2.04 -29.23 16.02
CA ALA A 139 1.76 -30.30 15.06
C ALA A 139 0.46 -31.05 15.36
#